data_AF-A0A6C1PBT5-F1
#
_entry.id   AF-A0A6C1PBT5-F1
#
_cell.length_a   1.000
_cell.length_b   1.000
_cell.length_c   1.000
_cell.angle_alpha   90.00
_cell.angle_beta   90.00
_cell.angle_gamma   90.00
#
_symmetry.space_group_name_H-M   'P 1'
#
loop_
_entity.id
_entity.type
_entity.pdbx_description
1 polymer ?
#
loop_
_entity_poly.entity_id
_entity_poly.type
_entity_poly.pdbx_seq_one_letter_code
_entity_poly.pdbx_strand_id
1 'polypeptide(L)'
;MERRFTDIIQLIKQSRTNAIKAVNSELITLYWNIGEYISRKIDNAEWGDSVVTELAKHIQSNEPEIKGFSDKNIWRMKQFYETYKDFPKLSPLVRQISWT
;
A
#
# COMPACT_ATOMS: atom_id res chain seq x y z
N MET A 1 30.05 28.33 -13.86
CA MET A 1 29.67 27.40 -14.95
C MET A 1 28.65 26.35 -14.49
N GLU A 2 28.69 25.91 -13.23
CA GLU A 2 27.82 24.87 -12.63
C GLU A 2 26.33 25.23 -12.51
N ARG A 3 25.97 26.51 -12.35
CA ARG A 3 24.56 26.95 -12.21
C ARG A 3 23.69 26.73 -13.46
N ARG A 4 24.29 26.56 -14.66
CA ARG A 4 23.52 26.47 -15.92
C ARG A 4 22.65 25.22 -16.04
N PHE A 5 23.03 24.14 -15.36
CA PHE A 5 22.31 22.86 -15.44
C PHE A 5 21.59 22.51 -14.15
N THR A 6 21.72 23.33 -13.10
CA THR A 6 21.08 23.10 -11.80
C THR A 6 19.56 23.01 -11.95
N ASP A 7 18.96 23.88 -12.75
CA ASP A 7 17.51 23.88 -12.99
C ASP A 7 17.05 22.60 -13.66
N ILE A 8 17.81 22.08 -14.62
CA ILE A 8 17.50 20.81 -15.31
C ILE A 8 17.61 19.62 -14.34
N ILE A 9 18.65 19.59 -13.50
CA ILE A 9 18.79 18.56 -12.47
C ILE A 9 17.63 18.64 -11.46
N GLN A 10 17.17 19.84 -11.11
CA GLN A 10 16.03 20.03 -10.22
C GLN A 10 14.72 19.53 -10.85
N LEU A 11 14.49 19.81 -12.13
CA LEU A 11 13.34 19.27 -12.88
C LEU A 11 13.36 17.74 -12.91
N ILE A 12 14.52 17.12 -13.14
CA ILE A 12 14.68 15.65 -13.12
C ILE A 12 14.36 15.10 -11.73
N LYS A 13 14.92 15.69 -10.66
CA LYS A 13 14.66 15.28 -9.27
C LYS A 13 13.19 15.43 -8.90
N GLN A 14 12.56 16.52 -9.32
CA GLN A 14 11.14 16.77 -9.06
C GLN A 14 10.27 15.74 -9.76
N SER A 15 10.56 15.43 -11.03
CA SER A 15 9.82 14.42 -11.80
C SER A 15 9.93 13.03 -11.15
N ARG A 16 11.15 12.61 -10.74
CA ARG A 16 11.35 11.36 -10.00
C ARG A 16 10.58 11.32 -8.68
N THR A 17 10.60 12.44 -7.94
CA THR A 17 9.85 12.56 -6.67
C THR A 17 8.35 12.42 -6.91
N ASN A 18 7.82 13.03 -7.96
CA ASN A 18 6.40 12.93 -8.31
C ASN A 18 6.03 11.48 -8.68
N ALA A 19 6.87 10.79 -9.45
CA ALA A 19 6.64 9.39 -9.81
C ALA A 19 6.62 8.49 -8.56
N ILE A 20 7.58 8.66 -7.63
CA ILE A 20 7.61 7.89 -6.38
C ILE A 20 6.37 8.18 -5.53
N LYS A 21 5.93 9.43 -5.44
CA LYS A 21 4.70 9.80 -4.71
C LYS A 21 3.46 9.13 -5.31
N ALA A 22 3.34 9.09 -6.63
CA ALA A 22 2.23 8.44 -7.31
C ALA A 22 2.22 6.92 -7.04
N VAL A 23 3.38 6.27 -7.15
CA VAL A 23 3.53 4.83 -6.83
C VAL A 23 3.17 4.56 -5.37
N ASN A 24 3.67 5.36 -4.44
CA ASN A 24 3.37 5.19 -3.01
C ASN A 24 1.89 5.39 -2.70
N SER A 25 1.26 6.42 -3.29
CA SER A 25 -0.17 6.66 -3.13
C SER A 25 -0.98 5.44 -3.57
N GLU A 26 -0.58 4.82 -4.69
CA GLU A 26 -1.31 3.67 -5.19
C GLU A 26 -1.04 2.38 -4.42
N LEU A 27 0.18 2.23 -3.90
CA LEU A 27 0.49 1.14 -2.98
C LEU A 27 -0.36 1.20 -1.70
N ILE A 28 -0.56 2.39 -1.13
CA ILE A 28 -1.39 2.55 0.07
C ILE A 28 -2.88 2.32 -0.27
N THR A 29 -3.35 2.76 -1.45
CA THR A 29 -4.70 2.44 -1.94
C THR A 29 -4.88 0.92 -2.09
N LEU A 30 -3.91 0.22 -2.66
CA LEU A 30 -3.94 -1.24 -2.77
C LEU A 30 -4.05 -1.90 -1.39
N TYR A 31 -3.22 -1.47 -0.43
CA TYR A 31 -3.26 -1.98 0.94
C TYR A 31 -4.61 -1.73 1.63
N TRP A 32 -5.21 -0.57 1.42
CA TRP A 32 -6.56 -0.28 1.90
C TRP A 32 -7.58 -1.28 1.34
N ASN A 33 -7.58 -1.47 0.02
CA ASN A 33 -8.54 -2.33 -0.68
C ASN A 33 -8.39 -3.80 -0.26
N ILE A 34 -7.15 -4.28 -0.10
CA ILE A 34 -6.88 -5.63 0.42
C ILE A 34 -7.39 -5.76 1.85
N GLY A 35 -7.13 -4.75 2.68
CA GLY A 35 -7.61 -4.71 4.06
C GLY A 35 -9.14 -4.79 4.15
N GLU A 36 -9.85 -4.01 3.33
CA GLU A 36 -11.30 -4.05 3.21
C GLU A 36 -11.80 -5.43 2.79
N TYR A 37 -11.20 -5.99 1.74
CA TYR A 37 -11.60 -7.29 1.20
C TYR A 37 -11.48 -8.39 2.26
N ILE A 38 -10.36 -8.43 2.99
CA ILE A 38 -10.11 -9.44 4.02
C ILE A 38 -11.03 -9.24 5.22
N SER A 39 -11.22 -7.99 5.67
CA SER A 39 -12.15 -7.67 6.77
C SER A 39 -13.55 -8.19 6.46
N ARG A 40 -14.08 -7.93 5.26
CA ARG A 40 -15.39 -8.44 4.83
C ARG A 40 -15.46 -9.97 4.76
N LYS A 41 -14.41 -10.64 4.27
CA LYS A 41 -14.37 -12.11 4.18
C LYS A 41 -14.36 -12.78 5.55
N ILE A 42 -13.68 -12.19 6.52
CA ILE A 42 -13.66 -12.68 7.91
C ILE A 42 -14.99 -12.38 8.60
N ASP A 43 -15.55 -11.18 8.44
CA ASP A 43 -16.83 -10.78 9.03
C ASP A 43 -17.99 -11.68 8.55
N ASN A 44 -17.94 -12.13 7.29
CA ASN A 44 -18.90 -13.08 6.72
C ASN A 44 -18.64 -14.55 7.09
N ALA A 45 -17.64 -14.84 7.93
CA ALA A 45 -17.18 -16.19 8.28
C ALA A 45 -16.78 -17.06 7.06
N GLU A 46 -16.46 -16.42 5.94
CA GLU A 46 -15.99 -17.12 4.73
C GLU A 46 -14.52 -17.54 4.88
N TRP A 47 -13.72 -16.74 5.58
CA TRP A 47 -12.29 -16.94 5.76
C TRP A 47 -11.93 -17.10 7.24
N GLY A 48 -11.16 -18.13 7.56
CA GLY A 48 -10.46 -18.28 8.85
C GLY A 48 -9.01 -17.81 8.77
N ASP A 49 -8.31 -17.80 9.91
CA ASP A 49 -6.93 -17.30 10.03
C ASP A 49 -5.93 -18.00 9.09
N SER A 50 -6.15 -19.29 8.78
CA SER A 50 -5.31 -20.06 7.86
C SER A 50 -5.35 -19.53 6.43
N VAL A 51 -6.46 -18.93 6.01
CA VAL A 51 -6.66 -18.44 4.63
C VAL A 51 -5.74 -17.25 4.33
N VAL A 52 -5.43 -16.42 5.32
CA VAL A 52 -4.48 -15.30 5.15
C VAL A 52 -3.07 -15.82 4.86
N THR A 53 -2.68 -16.94 5.48
CA THR A 53 -1.38 -17.57 5.23
C THR A 53 -1.33 -18.20 3.84
N GLU A 54 -2.42 -18.83 3.40
CA GLU A 54 -2.55 -19.38 2.05
C GLU A 54 -2.50 -18.27 0.99
N LEU A 55 -3.19 -17.14 1.23
CA LEU A 55 -3.15 -15.97 0.36
C LEU A 55 -1.73 -15.43 0.22
N ALA A 56 -0.98 -15.27 1.32
CA ALA A 56 0.41 -14.80 1.28
C ALA A 56 1.29 -15.71 0.40
N LYS A 57 1.16 -17.03 0.57
CA LYS A 57 1.89 -18.02 -0.25
C LYS A 57 1.47 -17.98 -1.71
N HIS A 58 0.17 -17.81 -1.96
CA HIS A 58 -0.38 -17.71 -3.31
C HIS A 58 0.16 -16.47 -4.03
N ILE A 59 0.17 -15.31 -3.38
CA ILE A 59 0.75 -14.08 -3.94
C ILE A 59 2.24 -14.30 -4.25
N GLN A 60 3.02 -14.82 -3.30
CA GLN A 60 4.45 -15.04 -3.49
C GLN A 60 4.78 -16.02 -4.63
N SER A 61 3.88 -16.98 -4.90
CA SER A 61 4.06 -17.96 -5.97
C SER A 61 3.73 -17.40 -7.35
N ASN A 62 2.74 -16.51 -7.45
CA ASN A 62 2.32 -15.89 -8.71
C ASN A 62 3.12 -14.63 -9.05
N GLU A 63 3.53 -13.88 -8.03
CA GLU A 63 4.24 -12.60 -8.15
C GLU A 63 5.55 -12.64 -7.36
N PRO A 64 6.54 -13.45 -7.76
CA PRO A 64 7.73 -13.71 -6.94
C PRO A 64 8.60 -12.47 -6.67
N GLU A 65 8.54 -11.46 -7.54
CA GLU A 65 9.30 -10.22 -7.41
C GLU A 65 8.64 -9.20 -6.47
N ILE A 66 7.35 -9.38 -6.14
CA ILE A 66 6.62 -8.43 -5.30
C ILE A 66 7.00 -8.64 -3.83
N LYS A 67 7.24 -7.52 -3.13
CA LYS A 67 7.56 -7.50 -1.70
C LYS A 67 6.42 -6.85 -0.93
N GLY A 68 6.35 -7.15 0.36
CA GLY A 68 5.39 -6.51 1.25
C GLY A 68 4.08 -7.28 1.47
N PHE A 69 3.94 -8.49 0.92
CA PHE A 69 2.72 -9.31 1.00
C PHE A 69 2.90 -10.58 1.86
N SER A 70 3.69 -10.49 2.93
CA SER A 70 3.71 -11.55 3.94
C SER A 70 2.37 -11.62 4.68
N ASP A 71 2.09 -12.78 5.29
CA ASP A 71 0.96 -13.01 6.20
C ASP A 71 0.76 -11.85 7.19
N LYS A 72 1.84 -11.43 7.88
CA LYS A 72 1.81 -10.33 8.86
C LYS A 72 1.47 -9.00 8.22
N ASN A 73 1.97 -8.74 7.00
CA ASN A 73 1.65 -7.49 6.32
C ASN A 73 0.21 -7.46 5.83
N ILE A 74 -0.31 -8.59 5.38
CA ILE A 74 -1.73 -8.72 5.00
C ILE A 74 -2.64 -8.48 6.22
N TRP A 75 -2.28 -9.00 7.40
CA TRP A 75 -2.97 -8.66 8.65
C TRP A 75 -2.89 -7.17 9.00
N ARG A 76 -1.75 -6.52 8.77
CA ARG A 76 -1.62 -5.06 8.93
C ARG A 76 -2.48 -4.28 7.93
N MET A 77 -2.67 -4.78 6.71
CA MET A 77 -3.58 -4.18 5.73
C MET A 77 -5.03 -4.23 6.24
N LYS A 78 -5.48 -5.38 6.76
CA LYS A 78 -6.79 -5.51 7.43
C LYS A 78 -6.92 -4.52 8.59
N GLN A 79 -5.94 -4.50 9.49
CA GLN A 79 -5.94 -3.58 10.63
C GLN A 79 -5.98 -2.12 10.17
N PHE A 80 -5.23 -1.76 9.14
CA PHE A 80 -5.24 -0.42 8.55
C PHE A 80 -6.65 -0.03 8.09
N TYR A 81 -7.32 -0.90 7.33
CA TYR A 81 -8.71 -0.65 6.94
C TYR A 81 -9.62 -0.49 8.15
N GLU A 82 -9.61 -1.45 9.09
CA GLU A 82 -10.51 -1.45 10.25
C GLU A 82 -10.30 -0.26 11.19
N THR A 83 -9.06 0.23 11.29
CA THR A 83 -8.73 1.38 12.13
C THR A 83 -9.34 2.68 11.59
N TYR A 84 -9.41 2.84 10.26
CA TYR A 84 -9.79 4.11 9.65
C TYR A 84 -11.09 4.07 8.84
N LYS A 85 -11.76 2.92 8.68
CA LYS A 85 -12.99 2.80 7.87
C LYS A 85 -14.11 3.73 8.32
N ASP A 86 -14.20 3.98 9.62
CA ASP A 86 -15.21 4.86 10.22
C ASP A 86 -14.78 6.34 10.23
N PHE A 87 -13.60 6.64 9.69
CA PHE A 87 -13.03 7.99 9.57
C PHE A 87 -12.77 8.36 8.10
N PRO A 88 -13.82 8.58 7.28
CA PRO A 88 -13.70 8.77 5.83
C PRO A 88 -12.89 9.99 5.42
N LYS A 89 -12.70 10.97 6.31
CA LYS A 89 -11.81 12.12 6.07
C LYS A 89 -10.33 11.78 6.29
N LEU A 90 -10.02 10.83 7.17
CA LEU A 90 -8.66 10.42 7.49
C LEU A 90 -8.14 9.36 6.51
N SER A 91 -8.99 8.46 6.02
CA SER A 91 -8.57 7.41 5.08
C SER A 91 -7.86 7.93 3.81
N PRO A 92 -8.33 9.01 3.15
CA PRO A 92 -7.62 9.62 2.03
C PRO A 92 -6.33 10.34 2.44
N LEU A 93 -6.32 11.00 3.61
CA LEU A 93 -5.15 11.75 4.10
C LEU A 93 -3.99 10.82 4.46
N VAL A 94 -4.30 9.67 5.06
CA VAL A 94 -3.31 8.64 5.40
C VAL A 94 -2.65 8.02 4.15
N ARG A 95 -3.28 8.13 2.98
CA ARG A 95 -2.70 7.71 1.68
C ARG A 95 -1.74 8.75 1.08
N GLN A 96 -1.85 10.00 1.51
CA GLN A 96 -1.04 11.10 0.98
C GLN A 96 0.23 11.37 1.79
N ILE A 97 0.32 10.82 3.01
CA ILE A 97 1.54 10.86 3.81
C ILE A 97 2.55 9.84 3.27
N SER A 98 3.77 10.31 3.03
CA SER A 98 4.89 9.42 2.68
C SER A 98 5.28 8.66 3.93
N TRP A 99 4.82 7.42 4.07
CA TRP A 99 5.27 6.53 5.13
C TRP A 99 6.77 6.26 4.94
N THR A 100 7.55 6.45 6.00
CA THR A 100 8.96 6.04 6.11
C THR A 100 9.06 4.64 6.66
#